data_AF-A0AAD5BF05-F1
#
_entry.id   AF-A0AAD5BF05-F1
#
_cell.length_a   1.000
_cell.length_b   1.000
_cell.length_c   1.000
_cell.angle_alpha   90.00
_cell.angle_beta   90.00
_cell.angle_gamma   90.00
#
_symmetry.space_group_name_H-M   'P 1'
#
loop_
_entity.id
_entity.type
_entity.pdbx_description
1 polymer ?
#
loop_
_entity_poly.entity_id
_entity_poly.type
_entity_poly.pdbx_seq_one_letter_code
_entity_poly.pdbx_strand_id
1 'polypeptide(L)'
;MMSRQLTFRRFASHYAPSKYLKDLAYKPNKQLGDQFIQQYETKVHHSAKITDTWKRLTYLVALPAILLTAIPVGKVELDHAHHREHTRHLSDEEWPQQYDYQNIRSKPFFWGDGDKTLFWNSDVNRHVQN
;
A
#
# COMPACT_ATOMS: atom_id res chain seq x y z
N MET A 1 -22.91 32.01 6.54
CA MET A 1 -21.80 31.73 5.60
C MET A 1 -22.42 31.32 4.28
N MET A 2 -22.43 32.20 3.27
CA MET A 2 -23.18 31.96 2.03
C MET A 2 -22.54 30.84 1.21
N SER A 3 -23.28 29.76 0.99
CA SER A 3 -22.92 28.68 0.06
C SER A 3 -22.78 29.26 -1.34
N ARG A 4 -21.55 29.40 -1.83
CA ARG A 4 -21.25 29.79 -3.21
C ARG A 4 -21.69 28.63 -4.11
N GLN A 5 -22.92 28.67 -4.61
CA GLN A 5 -23.37 27.76 -5.66
C GLN A 5 -22.43 27.94 -6.85
N LEU A 6 -21.52 27.00 -7.05
CA LEU A 6 -20.74 26.90 -8.28
C LEU A 6 -21.73 26.57 -9.40
N THR A 7 -22.25 27.60 -10.05
CA THR A 7 -23.01 27.46 -11.27
C THR A 7 -22.03 26.97 -12.33
N PHE A 8 -21.91 25.66 -12.47
CA PHE A 8 -21.30 25.08 -13.66
C PHE A 8 -22.14 25.54 -14.84
N ARG A 9 -21.71 26.62 -15.52
CA ARG A 9 -22.13 26.90 -16.89
C ARG A 9 -21.66 25.71 -17.71
N ARG A 10 -22.55 24.74 -17.93
CA ARG A 10 -22.33 23.72 -18.96
C ARG A 10 -22.18 24.48 -20.27
N PHE A 11 -20.98 24.46 -20.85
CA PHE A 11 -20.78 24.86 -22.24
C PHE A 11 -21.57 23.87 -23.11
N ALA A 12 -22.82 24.21 -23.41
CA ALA A 12 -23.65 23.51 -24.37
C ALA A 12 -23.24 23.95 -25.78
N SER A 13 -22.00 23.70 -26.19
CA SER A 13 -21.50 24.27 -27.45
C SER A 13 -21.65 23.40 -28.69
N HIS A 14 -22.07 22.12 -28.63
CA HIS A 14 -22.06 21.31 -29.87
C HIS A 14 -23.24 20.36 -30.17
N TYR A 15 -24.27 20.24 -29.33
CA TYR A 15 -25.46 19.48 -29.72
C TYR A 15 -26.72 20.15 -29.17
N ALA A 16 -27.48 20.81 -30.04
CA ALA A 16 -28.88 21.06 -29.75
C ALA A 16 -29.57 19.69 -29.57
N PRO A 17 -30.42 19.49 -28.55
CA PRO A 17 -31.15 18.24 -28.39
C PRO A 17 -31.92 17.93 -29.69
N SER A 18 -31.90 16.67 -30.11
CA SER A 18 -32.50 16.27 -31.40
C SER A 18 -33.94 16.77 -31.51
N LYS A 19 -34.38 17.14 -32.71
CA LYS A 19 -35.77 17.58 -32.98
C LYS A 19 -36.85 16.56 -32.59
N TYR A 20 -36.46 15.31 -32.34
CA TYR A 20 -37.33 14.22 -31.94
C TYR A 20 -37.39 14.02 -30.41
N LEU A 21 -36.51 14.68 -29.64
CA LEU A 21 -36.58 14.72 -28.18
C LEU A 21 -37.65 15.75 -27.77
N LYS A 22 -38.86 15.26 -27.53
CA LYS A 22 -40.00 16.08 -27.12
C LYS A 22 -40.00 16.40 -25.62
N ASP A 23 -39.29 15.59 -24.83
CA ASP A 23 -39.20 15.70 -23.38
C ASP A 23 -37.73 15.70 -22.91
N LEU A 24 -37.49 16.26 -21.72
CA LEU A 24 -36.20 16.15 -21.04
C LEU A 24 -35.92 14.68 -20.67
N ALA A 25 -34.67 14.25 -20.83
CA ALA A 25 -34.22 12.90 -20.44
C ALA A 25 -34.49 12.57 -18.96
N TYR A 26 -34.58 13.59 -18.11
CA TYR A 26 -34.97 13.46 -16.71
C TYR A 26 -35.97 14.54 -16.35
N LYS A 27 -36.99 14.17 -15.59
CA LYS A 27 -37.97 15.10 -15.01
C LYS A 27 -37.42 15.60 -13.67
N PRO A 28 -37.17 16.91 -13.50
CA PRO A 28 -36.71 17.44 -12.23
C PRO A 28 -37.70 17.10 -11.11
N ASN A 29 -37.23 16.43 -10.06
CA ASN A 29 -38.03 16.14 -8.88
C ASN A 29 -37.35 16.76 -7.65
N LYS A 30 -37.96 17.84 -7.14
CA LYS A 30 -37.44 18.58 -6.00
C LYS A 30 -37.41 17.70 -4.73
N GLN A 31 -38.44 16.88 -4.50
CA GLN A 31 -38.53 16.03 -3.30
C GLN A 31 -37.40 15.01 -3.24
N LEU A 32 -37.08 14.37 -4.38
CA LEU A 32 -35.95 13.43 -4.48
C LEU A 32 -34.60 14.16 -4.29
N GLY A 33 -34.48 15.38 -4.80
CA GLY A 33 -33.30 16.22 -4.59
C GLY A 33 -33.10 16.57 -3.11
N ASP A 34 -34.16 16.99 -2.42
CA ASP A 34 -34.14 17.32 -0.99
C ASP A 34 -33.78 16.08 -0.15
N GLN A 35 -34.33 14.91 -0.47
CA GLN A 35 -33.98 13.63 0.18
C GLN A 35 -32.51 13.26 -0.01
N PHE A 36 -31.97 13.44 -1.22
CA PHE A 36 -30.56 13.18 -1.50
C PHE A 36 -29.64 14.08 -0.67
N ILE A 37 -29.97 15.38 -0.58
CA ILE A 37 -29.20 16.34 0.23
C ILE A 37 -29.21 15.90 1.71
N GLN A 38 -30.38 15.56 2.26
CA GLN A 38 -30.48 15.07 3.65
C GLN A 38 -29.68 13.79 3.89
N GLN A 39 -29.75 12.83 2.98
CA GLN A 39 -28.96 11.60 3.07
C GLN A 39 -27.46 11.88 3.01
N TYR A 40 -27.03 12.81 2.16
CA TYR A 40 -25.64 13.21 2.04
C TYR A 40 -25.14 13.87 3.33
N GLU A 41 -25.87 14.85 3.85
CA GLU A 41 -25.54 15.51 5.11
C GLU A 41 -25.46 14.51 6.28
N THR A 42 -26.40 13.57 6.34
CA THR A 42 -26.40 12.49 7.33
C THR A 42 -25.15 11.63 7.21
N LYS A 43 -24.74 11.26 5.98
CA LYS A 43 -23.51 10.48 5.73
C LYS A 43 -22.25 11.24 6.15
N VAL A 44 -22.17 12.54 5.83
CA VAL A 44 -21.05 13.39 6.22
C VAL A 44 -20.96 13.52 7.75
N HIS A 45 -22.09 13.73 8.43
CA HIS A 45 -22.11 13.79 9.89
C HIS A 45 -21.73 12.44 10.52
N HIS A 46 -22.22 11.33 9.98
CA HIS A 46 -21.88 9.99 10.45
C HIS A 46 -20.39 9.64 10.25
N SER A 47 -19.81 10.02 9.11
CA SER A 47 -18.41 9.73 8.79
C SER A 47 -17.43 10.48 9.70
N ALA A 48 -17.79 11.68 10.18
CA ALA A 48 -16.98 12.42 11.15
C ALA A 48 -16.77 11.62 12.45
N LYS A 49 -17.84 11.01 12.99
CA LYS A 49 -17.78 10.19 14.21
C LYS A 49 -16.99 8.89 14.00
N ILE A 50 -17.16 8.24 12.84
CA ILE A 50 -16.38 7.06 12.48
C ILE A 50 -14.89 7.42 12.42
N THR A 51 -14.55 8.54 11.80
CA THR A 51 -13.16 9.00 11.66
C THR A 51 -12.51 9.24 13.01
N ASP A 52 -13.20 9.92 13.94
CA ASP A 52 -12.71 10.13 15.31
C ASP A 52 -12.50 8.79 16.05
N THR A 53 -13.43 7.84 15.89
CA THR A 53 -13.32 6.50 16.48
C THR A 53 -12.06 5.77 15.99
N TRP A 54 -11.82 5.74 14.68
CA TRP A 54 -10.64 5.08 14.12
C TRP A 54 -9.33 5.77 14.50
N LYS A 55 -9.31 7.11 14.55
CA LYS A 55 -8.13 7.85 15.04
C LYS A 55 -7.77 7.42 16.47
N ARG A 56 -8.76 7.31 17.36
CA ARG A 56 -8.53 6.86 18.74
C ARG A 56 -8.03 5.43 18.79
N LEU A 57 -8.61 4.50 18.02
CA LEU A 57 -8.13 3.13 17.95
C LEU A 57 -6.68 3.04 17.46
N THR A 58 -6.32 3.81 16.42
CA THR A 58 -4.94 3.84 15.93
C THR A 58 -3.97 4.32 17.01
N TYR A 59 -4.27 5.43 17.69
CA TYR A 59 -3.36 6.00 18.69
C TYR A 59 -3.33 5.22 20.01
N LEU A 60 -4.48 4.71 20.47
CA LEU A 60 -4.61 4.10 21.79
C LEU A 60 -4.45 2.57 21.78
N VAL A 61 -4.55 1.93 20.62
CA VAL A 61 -4.46 0.47 20.50
C VAL A 61 -3.34 0.06 19.55
N ALA A 62 -3.37 0.53 18.30
CA ALA A 62 -2.40 0.08 17.30
C ALA A 62 -0.97 0.51 17.64
N LEU A 63 -0.77 1.78 18.05
CA LEU A 63 0.57 2.26 18.43
C LEU A 63 1.14 1.52 19.65
N PRO A 64 0.41 1.34 20.78
CA PRO A 64 0.89 0.52 21.89
C PRO A 64 1.20 -0.92 21.49
N ALA A 65 0.36 -1.55 20.67
CA ALA A 65 0.61 -2.91 20.18
C ALA A 65 1.92 -2.98 19.37
N ILE A 66 2.15 -2.03 18.47
CA ILE A 66 3.40 -1.94 17.70
C ILE A 66 4.59 -1.79 18.64
N LEU A 67 4.54 -0.88 19.62
CA LEU A 67 5.64 -0.68 20.58
C LEU A 67 5.94 -1.95 21.38
N LEU A 68 4.90 -2.66 21.84
CA LEU A 68 5.05 -3.91 22.57
C LEU A 68 5.74 -4.98 21.72
N THR A 69 5.47 -5.04 20.40
CA THR A 69 6.13 -5.99 19.49
C THR A 69 7.51 -5.52 19.02
N ALA A 70 7.74 -4.22 18.90
CA ALA A 70 8.99 -3.65 18.42
C ALA A 70 10.15 -3.91 19.38
N ILE A 71 9.89 -3.93 20.69
CA ILE A 71 10.92 -4.18 21.71
C ILE A 71 11.54 -5.60 21.60
N PRO A 72 10.77 -6.71 21.64
CA PRO A 72 11.34 -8.04 21.50
C PRO A 72 11.93 -8.29 20.12
N VAL A 73 11.28 -7.80 19.06
CA VAL A 73 11.83 -7.90 17.68
C VAL A 73 13.17 -7.17 17.57
N GLY A 74 13.29 -5.97 18.16
CA GLY A 74 14.53 -5.20 18.17
C GLY A 74 15.68 -5.93 18.87
N LYS A 75 15.40 -6.67 19.96
CA LYS A 75 16.41 -7.51 20.62
C LYS A 75 16.88 -8.65 19.73
N VAL A 76 15.94 -9.41 19.16
CA VAL A 76 16.25 -10.52 18.26
C VAL A 76 17.02 -10.04 17.02
N GLU A 77 16.67 -8.86 16.49
CA GLU A 77 17.38 -8.29 15.35
C GLU A 77 18.81 -7.84 15.70
N LEU A 78 19.05 -7.40 16.94
CA LEU A 78 20.38 -7.07 17.42
C LEU A 78 21.25 -8.34 17.55
N ASP A 79 20.67 -9.43 18.05
CA ASP A 79 21.34 -10.74 18.09
C ASP A 79 21.65 -11.25 16.67
N HIS A 80 20.69 -11.13 15.74
CA HIS A 80 20.94 -11.44 14.33
C HIS A 80 22.03 -10.56 13.71
N ALA A 81 22.11 -9.27 14.08
CA ALA A 81 23.17 -8.39 13.60
C ALA A 81 24.55 -8.89 14.04
N HIS A 82 24.71 -9.28 15.29
CA HIS A 82 25.96 -9.87 15.79
C HIS A 82 26.31 -11.19 15.09
N HIS A 83 25.32 -12.07 14.86
CA HIS A 83 25.56 -13.31 14.10
C HIS A 83 25.98 -13.04 12.65
N ARG A 84 25.41 -12.03 12.00
CA ARG A 84 25.82 -11.62 10.64
C ARG A 84 27.25 -11.09 10.61
N GLU A 85 27.70 -10.37 11.64
CA GLU A 85 29.10 -9.93 11.74
C GLU A 85 30.06 -11.11 11.76
N HIS A 86 29.81 -12.14 12.58
CA HIS A 86 30.63 -13.35 12.59
C HIS A 86 30.66 -14.06 11.22
N THR A 87 29.50 -14.18 10.58
CA THR A 87 29.35 -14.88 9.29
C THR A 87 30.06 -14.15 8.15
N ARG A 88 30.11 -12.82 8.20
CA ARG A 88 30.80 -11.99 7.20
C ARG A 88 32.32 -12.22 7.15
N HIS A 89 32.93 -12.61 8.28
CA HIS A 89 34.37 -12.80 8.38
C HIS A 89 34.83 -14.22 8.03
N LEU A 90 33.90 -15.17 7.82
CA LEU A 90 34.25 -16.53 7.40
C LEU A 90 34.87 -16.52 6.01
N SER A 91 35.95 -17.29 5.82
CA SER A 91 36.51 -17.53 4.48
C SER A 91 35.61 -18.48 3.68
N ASP A 92 35.84 -18.58 2.37
CA ASP A 92 35.08 -19.52 1.53
C ASP A 92 35.40 -20.99 1.87
N GLU A 93 36.59 -21.27 2.42
CA GLU A 93 36.95 -22.60 2.91
C GLU A 93 36.24 -22.97 4.22
N GLU A 94 36.00 -21.97 5.09
CA GLU A 94 35.26 -22.14 6.34
C GLU A 94 33.74 -22.19 6.12
N TRP A 95 33.28 -21.76 4.94
CA TRP A 95 31.87 -21.77 4.60
C TRP A 95 31.36 -23.21 4.48
N PRO A 96 30.19 -23.54 5.08
CA PRO A 96 29.64 -24.88 4.98
C PRO A 96 29.45 -25.32 3.52
N GLN A 97 29.84 -26.56 3.23
CA GLN A 97 29.67 -27.13 1.90
C GLN A 97 28.20 -27.08 1.47
N GLN A 98 27.97 -26.61 0.24
CA GLN A 98 26.63 -26.51 -0.33
C GLN A 98 26.15 -27.89 -0.79
N TYR A 99 24.87 -28.16 -0.55
CA TYR A 99 24.21 -29.35 -1.05
C TYR A 99 23.75 -29.13 -2.50
N ASP A 100 23.65 -30.20 -3.28
CA ASP A 100 23.31 -30.17 -4.72
C ASP A 100 21.98 -29.47 -5.05
N TYR A 101 21.06 -29.40 -4.09
CA TYR A 101 19.77 -28.74 -4.26
C TYR A 101 19.80 -27.23 -3.95
N GLN A 102 20.90 -26.71 -3.41
CA GLN A 102 21.08 -25.30 -3.10
C GLN A 102 21.72 -24.58 -4.30
N ASN A 103 21.41 -23.29 -4.46
CA ASN A 103 21.97 -22.44 -5.52
C ASN A 103 21.91 -22.99 -6.96
N ILE A 104 20.98 -23.90 -7.27
CA ILE A 104 20.81 -24.42 -8.63
C ILE A 104 20.57 -23.28 -9.63
N ARG A 105 21.30 -23.30 -10.74
CA ARG A 105 21.10 -22.42 -11.91
C ARG A 105 21.04 -23.24 -13.19
N SER A 106 19.83 -23.53 -13.69
CA SER A 106 19.68 -24.20 -15.00
C SER A 106 20.01 -23.28 -16.18
N LYS A 107 19.80 -21.97 -16.00
CA LYS A 107 20.19 -20.90 -16.91
C LYS A 107 20.65 -19.70 -16.08
N PRO A 108 21.70 -18.97 -16.49
CA PRO A 108 22.10 -17.75 -15.80
C PRO A 108 20.99 -16.71 -15.87
N PHE A 109 20.89 -15.86 -14.85
CA PHE A 109 20.06 -14.67 -14.91
C PHE A 109 20.51 -13.75 -16.04
N PHE A 110 19.59 -12.97 -16.59
CA PHE A 110 19.87 -12.07 -17.72
C PHE A 110 20.49 -10.73 -17.28
N TRP A 111 20.85 -10.58 -16.00
CA TRP A 111 21.44 -9.37 -15.43
C TRP A 111 22.69 -9.71 -14.62
N GLY A 112 23.50 -8.68 -14.36
CA GLY A 112 24.70 -8.80 -13.52
C GLY A 112 25.67 -9.83 -14.09
N ASP A 113 26.15 -10.71 -13.21
CA ASP A 113 27.03 -11.85 -13.54
C ASP A 113 26.26 -13.13 -13.87
N GLY A 114 24.93 -13.09 -13.87
CA GLY A 114 24.06 -14.23 -14.14
C GLY A 114 23.82 -15.17 -12.95
N ASP A 115 24.35 -14.88 -11.77
CA ASP A 115 24.27 -15.80 -10.62
C ASP A 115 23.47 -15.25 -9.43
N LYS A 116 23.61 -13.95 -9.18
CA LYS A 116 23.02 -13.27 -8.01
C LYS A 116 21.57 -12.85 -8.26
N THR A 117 20.71 -13.14 -7.27
CA THR A 117 19.31 -12.71 -7.27
C THR A 117 19.17 -11.22 -6.93
N LEU A 118 17.97 -10.65 -7.10
CA LEU A 118 17.71 -9.23 -6.80
C LEU A 118 18.00 -8.86 -5.33
N PHE A 119 17.76 -9.79 -4.40
CA PHE A 119 18.00 -9.60 -2.96
C PHE A 119 19.18 -10.45 -2.48
N TRP A 120 20.23 -10.53 -3.31
CA TRP A 120 21.45 -11.23 -2.95
C TRP A 120 22.27 -10.41 -1.96
N ASN A 121 22.58 -10.98 -0.80
CA ASN A 121 23.53 -10.43 0.16
C ASN A 121 24.71 -11.39 0.31
N SER A 122 25.90 -11.00 -0.15
CA SER A 122 27.11 -11.83 -0.13
C SER A 122 27.56 -12.26 1.27
N ASP A 123 27.12 -11.55 2.31
CA ASP A 123 27.46 -11.88 3.70
C ASP A 123 26.70 -13.13 4.20
N VAL A 124 25.57 -13.47 3.57
CA VAL A 124 24.70 -14.60 3.98
C VAL A 124 24.40 -15.59 2.85
N ASN A 125 24.45 -15.11 1.61
CA ASN A 125 24.28 -15.91 0.41
C ASN A 125 25.66 -16.01 -0.26
N ARG A 126 26.25 -17.19 -0.25
CA ARG A 126 27.45 -17.49 -1.02
C ARG A 126 27.12 -18.55 -2.05
N HIS A 127 27.77 -18.49 -3.21
CA HIS A 127 27.74 -19.54 -4.22
C HIS A 127 29.18 -19.76 -4.67
N VAL A 128 29.84 -20.68 -3.99
CA VAL A 128 31.23 -21.06 -4.30
C VAL A 128 31.15 -22.06 -5.44
N GLN A 129 31.54 -21.63 -6.63
CA GLN A 129 31.64 -22.50 -7.79
C GLN A 129 32.99 -23.23 -7.69
N ASN A 130 32.94 -24.55 -7.46
CA ASN A 130 34.13 -25.41 -7.46
C ASN A 130 34.68 -25.61 -8.87
#